data_AF-A0A7X9FH38-F1
#
_entry.id   AF-A0A7X9FH38-F1
#
_cell.length_a   1.000
_cell.length_b   1.000
_cell.length_c   1.000
_cell.angle_alpha   90.00
_cell.angle_beta   90.00
_cell.angle_gamma   90.00
#
_symmetry.space_group_name_H-M   'P 1'
#
loop_
_entity.id
_entity.type
_entity.pdbx_description
1 polymer ?
#
loop_
_entity_poly.entity_id
_entity_poly.type
_entity_poly.pdbx_seq_one_letter_code
_entity_poly.pdbx_strand_id
1 'polypeptide(L)'
;SLFDIDRVRTFRPPLYVILAGACGAAFAAVKFLPMVDYLAHNPWVPTELSQDTPIHILPYMFFSFDQSIFSTYIRGDAWGWHEYGAFIGPVTAALVVIAAVKRFRIVRPYIVLTILSLLLVLGSFVPVVSPWNLLHQLPVFSSLRVPSRLVIIALFCMAVMAGYGVDWLLSKVRSRKILLAGCLFAVVAGINLYVSLPILGQAFPRSPEAPAYNADFRQTEGDPNKLYSAFLSNRGTIRAAWLSAYRPGRGIIGAGNVNQEWYSEGNAVQVLKRTFTPNRLVFDLTSPAGGSLVVSQGYDRGWHRLDGGEIRPSYDLISFTVPPGNSRVELFYRPAWFTVGMIVSLASIIAALTLAFRRRLFRSQPIP
;
A
#
# COMPACT_ATOMS: atom_id res chain seq x y z
N SER A 1 -22.83 26.94 10.77
CA SER A 1 -21.65 26.72 9.90
C SER A 1 -21.54 25.23 9.59
N LEU A 2 -20.75 24.79 8.61
CA LEU A 2 -20.55 23.35 8.29
C LEU A 2 -19.99 22.52 9.48
N PHE A 3 -19.67 23.17 10.61
CA PHE A 3 -19.12 22.61 11.82
C PHE A 3 -20.04 22.71 13.05
N ASP A 4 -21.33 23.09 12.90
CA ASP A 4 -22.33 23.07 13.99
C ASP A 4 -22.82 21.64 14.35
N ILE A 5 -21.96 20.64 14.22
CA ILE A 5 -22.24 19.24 14.62
C ILE A 5 -22.27 19.08 16.15
N ASP A 6 -21.72 20.04 16.89
CA ASP A 6 -21.59 19.98 18.35
C ASP A 6 -22.89 20.17 19.15
N ARG A 7 -24.02 20.53 18.51
CA ARG A 7 -25.28 20.80 19.23
C ARG A 7 -26.22 19.61 19.38
N VAL A 8 -25.98 18.49 18.70
CA VAL A 8 -26.92 17.36 18.74
C VAL A 8 -26.25 16.11 19.31
N ARG A 9 -26.47 15.87 20.61
CA ARG A 9 -26.15 14.59 21.29
C ARG A 9 -27.03 13.47 20.71
N THR A 10 -26.67 12.99 19.54
CA THR A 10 -27.30 11.84 18.90
C THR A 10 -26.25 10.78 18.62
N PHE A 11 -26.63 9.50 18.57
CA PHE A 11 -25.77 8.38 18.13
C PHE A 11 -25.38 8.45 16.64
N ARG A 12 -25.62 9.58 15.98
CA ARG A 12 -25.35 9.81 14.55
C ARG A 12 -23.85 9.84 14.20
N PRO A 13 -22.92 10.40 15.01
CA PRO A 13 -21.51 10.48 14.62
C PRO A 13 -20.84 9.12 14.39
N PRO A 14 -21.00 8.09 15.26
CA PRO A 14 -20.46 6.75 14.98
C PRO A 14 -21.06 6.13 13.72
N LEU A 15 -22.36 6.28 13.50
CA LEU A 15 -23.02 5.78 12.29
C LEU A 15 -22.43 6.43 11.03
N TYR A 16 -22.18 7.73 11.01
CA TYR A 16 -21.54 8.39 9.87
C TYR A 16 -20.12 7.90 9.61
N VAL A 17 -19.35 7.60 10.67
CA VAL A 17 -18.01 7.03 10.52
C VAL A 17 -18.10 5.62 9.93
N ILE A 18 -19.01 4.78 10.42
CA ILE A 18 -19.24 3.43 9.88
C ILE A 18 -19.66 3.51 8.41
N LEU A 19 -20.62 4.39 8.08
CA LEU A 19 -21.06 4.60 6.70
C LEU A 19 -19.95 5.12 5.80
N ALA A 20 -19.12 6.06 6.29
CA ALA A 20 -17.98 6.56 5.54
C ALA A 20 -16.95 5.45 5.28
N GLY A 21 -16.68 4.60 6.28
CA GLY A 21 -15.82 3.43 6.15
C GLY A 21 -16.38 2.41 5.14
N ALA A 22 -17.68 2.10 5.23
CA ALA A 22 -18.35 1.18 4.32
C ALA A 22 -18.35 1.72 2.88
N CYS A 23 -18.63 3.01 2.68
CA CYS A 23 -18.52 3.65 1.38
C CYS A 23 -17.08 3.59 0.86
N GLY A 24 -16.08 3.89 1.69
CA GLY A 24 -14.67 3.79 1.32
C GLY A 24 -14.29 2.39 0.86
N ALA A 25 -14.70 1.36 1.60
CA ALA A 25 -14.51 -0.04 1.23
C ALA A 25 -15.22 -0.39 -0.10
N ALA A 26 -16.44 0.10 -0.30
CA ALA A 26 -17.21 -0.14 -1.52
C ALA A 26 -16.59 0.55 -2.75
N PHE A 27 -16.12 1.80 -2.63
CA PHE A 27 -15.36 2.48 -3.68
C PHE A 27 -14.07 1.74 -4.02
N ALA A 28 -13.36 1.25 -3.00
CA ALA A 28 -12.12 0.52 -3.16
C ALA A 28 -12.31 -0.97 -3.52
N ALA A 29 -13.54 -1.48 -3.62
CA ALA A 29 -13.85 -2.91 -3.70
C ALA A 29 -13.08 -3.66 -4.80
N VAL A 30 -12.85 -3.04 -5.96
CA VAL A 30 -12.06 -3.58 -7.08
C VAL A 30 -10.64 -4.02 -6.69
N LYS A 31 -10.03 -3.34 -5.71
CA LYS A 31 -8.72 -3.70 -5.14
C LYS A 31 -8.87 -4.36 -3.77
N PHE A 32 -9.80 -3.88 -2.95
CA PHE A 32 -9.98 -4.29 -1.56
C PHE A 32 -10.39 -5.76 -1.45
N LEU A 33 -11.35 -6.23 -2.25
CA LEU A 33 -11.80 -7.62 -2.18
C LEU A 33 -10.71 -8.63 -2.62
N PRO A 34 -10.05 -8.47 -3.79
CA PRO A 34 -8.95 -9.36 -4.15
C PRO A 34 -7.80 -9.33 -3.14
N MET A 35 -7.49 -8.15 -2.56
CA MET A 35 -6.43 -8.01 -1.57
C MET A 35 -6.77 -8.74 -0.27
N VAL A 36 -7.99 -8.60 0.25
CA VAL A 36 -8.41 -9.29 1.48
C VAL A 36 -8.42 -10.80 1.28
N ASP A 37 -8.94 -11.29 0.14
CA ASP A 37 -8.90 -12.72 -0.20
C ASP A 37 -7.47 -13.24 -0.28
N TYR A 38 -6.58 -12.51 -0.95
CA TYR A 38 -5.17 -12.87 -1.06
C TYR A 38 -4.48 -12.92 0.31
N LEU A 39 -4.67 -11.90 1.16
CA LEU A 39 -4.04 -11.82 2.48
C LEU A 39 -4.59 -12.87 3.46
N ALA A 40 -5.86 -13.27 3.32
CA ALA A 40 -6.45 -14.33 4.14
C ALA A 40 -5.82 -15.70 3.86
N HIS A 41 -5.45 -15.97 2.60
CA HIS A 41 -4.79 -17.22 2.21
C HIS A 41 -3.26 -17.15 2.25
N ASN A 42 -2.70 -15.95 2.37
CA ASN A 42 -1.26 -15.70 2.41
C ASN A 42 -0.95 -14.70 3.53
N PRO A 43 -1.21 -15.06 4.81
CA PRO A 43 -0.93 -14.17 5.93
C PRO A 43 0.57 -13.89 6.00
N TRP A 44 0.91 -12.66 6.40
CA TRP A 44 2.30 -12.32 6.62
C TRP A 44 2.83 -13.07 7.84
N VAL A 45 4.06 -13.60 7.73
CA VAL A 45 4.78 -14.22 8.84
C VAL A 45 5.93 -13.28 9.24
N PRO A 46 6.03 -12.88 10.52
CA PRO A 46 7.11 -12.05 11.00
C PRO A 46 8.49 -12.62 10.68
N THR A 47 9.36 -11.78 10.11
CA THR A 47 10.78 -12.07 9.91
C THR A 47 11.58 -11.73 11.17
N GLU A 48 12.83 -12.18 11.27
CA GLU A 48 13.70 -11.95 12.44
C GLU A 48 13.98 -10.48 12.77
N LEU A 49 13.88 -9.57 11.78
CA LEU A 49 14.03 -8.13 11.98
C LEU A 49 12.74 -7.51 12.52
N SER A 50 12.79 -6.95 13.73
CA SER A 50 11.72 -6.11 14.27
C SER A 50 11.46 -4.92 13.34
N GLN A 51 10.17 -4.64 13.11
CA GLN A 51 9.71 -3.48 12.37
C GLN A 51 9.18 -2.37 13.30
N ASP A 52 9.38 -2.52 14.61
CA ASP A 52 8.90 -1.56 15.60
C ASP A 52 9.64 -0.22 15.46
N THR A 53 8.94 0.88 15.79
CA THR A 53 9.56 2.21 15.79
C THR A 53 10.11 2.49 17.19
N PRO A 54 11.43 2.68 17.36
CA PRO A 54 11.98 3.07 18.64
C PRO A 54 11.45 4.44 19.09
N ILE A 55 11.01 4.54 20.35
CA ILE A 55 10.40 5.77 20.89
C ILE A 55 11.33 7.00 20.79
N HIS A 56 12.63 6.75 20.88
CA HIS A 56 13.65 7.79 20.87
C HIS A 56 13.86 8.43 19.48
N ILE A 57 13.27 7.87 18.41
CA ILE A 57 13.23 8.46 17.07
C ILE A 57 12.19 9.59 16.95
N LEU A 58 11.12 9.58 17.77
CA LEU A 58 10.00 10.52 17.63
C LEU A 58 10.43 12.01 17.59
N PRO A 59 11.37 12.50 18.42
CA PRO A 59 11.84 13.88 18.32
C PRO A 59 12.48 14.19 16.96
N TYR A 60 13.27 13.27 16.41
CA TYR A 60 13.93 13.44 15.12
C TYR A 60 12.93 13.38 13.96
N MET A 61 12.00 12.43 14.03
CA MET A 61 10.88 12.28 13.10
C MET A 61 10.12 13.60 12.90
N PHE A 62 9.79 14.31 13.98
CA PHE A 62 8.95 15.51 13.93
C PHE A 62 9.71 16.84 13.84
N PHE A 63 10.93 16.92 14.38
CA PHE A 63 11.64 18.18 14.60
C PHE A 63 13.04 18.25 14.01
N SER A 64 13.62 17.15 13.52
CA SER A 64 14.93 17.21 12.87
C SER A 64 14.85 18.05 11.59
N PHE A 65 15.72 19.05 11.47
CA PHE A 65 15.92 19.79 10.22
C PHE A 65 16.72 18.98 9.21
N ASP A 66 17.43 17.94 9.64
CA ASP A 66 18.03 16.97 8.73
C ASP A 66 16.96 15.97 8.30
N GLN A 67 16.34 16.25 7.15
CA GLN A 67 15.36 15.38 6.48
C GLN A 67 15.89 14.88 5.14
N SER A 68 17.22 14.74 4.99
CA SER A 68 17.82 14.18 3.79
C SER A 68 17.38 12.72 3.60
N ILE A 69 17.25 12.27 2.34
CA ILE A 69 16.76 10.92 2.05
C ILE A 69 17.71 9.81 2.55
N PHE A 70 18.98 10.18 2.75
CA PHE A 70 20.03 9.31 3.23
C PHE A 70 20.25 9.42 4.74
N SER A 71 19.51 10.29 5.41
CA SER A 71 19.70 10.51 6.83
C SER A 71 19.25 9.30 7.64
N THR A 72 20.18 8.80 8.45
CA THR A 72 19.90 7.91 9.57
C THR A 72 19.94 8.77 10.81
N TYR A 73 18.80 8.96 11.46
CA TYR A 73 18.70 9.87 12.61
C TYR A 73 19.63 9.45 13.75
N ILE A 74 19.85 8.14 13.92
CA ILE A 74 20.67 7.57 14.99
C ILE A 74 21.46 6.38 14.44
N ARG A 75 22.71 6.26 14.88
CA ARG A 75 23.61 5.17 14.50
C ARG A 75 23.14 3.86 15.13
N GLY A 76 22.87 2.86 14.30
CA GLY A 76 22.45 1.52 14.75
C GLY A 76 20.95 1.23 14.58
N ASP A 77 20.15 2.20 14.16
CA ASP A 77 18.76 1.95 13.80
C ASP A 77 18.63 1.19 12.48
N ALA A 78 17.59 0.35 12.39
CA ALA A 78 17.34 -0.51 11.24
C ALA A 78 16.94 0.27 9.96
N TRP A 79 16.37 1.47 10.12
CA TRP A 79 15.77 2.24 9.03
C TRP A 79 16.11 3.73 9.11
N GLY A 80 15.99 4.43 7.98
CA GLY A 80 16.35 5.85 7.86
C GLY A 80 15.16 6.76 7.61
N TRP A 81 15.44 7.93 7.04
CA TRP A 81 14.46 8.95 6.69
C TRP A 81 13.23 8.41 5.92
N HIS A 82 13.42 7.49 4.97
CA HIS A 82 12.34 6.90 4.16
C HIS A 82 11.27 6.15 4.99
N GLU A 83 11.60 5.80 6.23
CA GLU A 83 10.71 5.15 7.18
C GLU A 83 10.18 6.12 8.24
N TYR A 84 11.04 7.00 8.76
CA TYR A 84 10.73 7.82 9.93
C TYR A 84 10.57 9.32 9.66
N GLY A 85 10.76 9.80 8.43
CA GLY A 85 10.61 11.21 8.08
C GLY A 85 9.16 11.67 8.17
N ALA A 86 8.86 12.58 9.10
CA ALA A 86 7.51 13.12 9.32
C ALA A 86 7.55 14.55 9.88
N PHE A 87 8.45 15.38 9.36
CA PHE A 87 8.69 16.73 9.88
C PHE A 87 7.41 17.58 9.95
N ILE A 88 7.15 18.18 11.10
CA ILE A 88 6.09 19.18 11.30
C ILE A 88 6.65 20.56 11.62
N GLY A 89 7.84 20.59 12.22
CA GLY A 89 8.53 21.79 12.66
C GLY A 89 7.96 22.41 13.96
N PRO A 90 8.76 23.28 14.61
CA PRO A 90 8.41 23.85 15.91
C PRO A 90 7.18 24.77 15.87
N VAL A 91 6.96 25.50 14.77
CA VAL A 91 5.84 26.44 14.63
C VAL A 91 4.51 25.68 14.58
N THR A 92 4.42 24.63 13.76
CA THR A 92 3.23 23.77 13.69
C THR A 92 2.95 23.12 15.04
N ALA A 93 3.98 22.59 15.71
CA ALA A 93 3.82 22.00 17.04
C ALA A 93 3.33 23.02 18.08
N ALA A 94 3.83 24.26 18.06
CA ALA A 94 3.33 25.32 18.93
C ALA A 94 1.83 25.60 18.67
N LEU A 95 1.40 25.64 17.41
CA LEU A 95 -0.01 25.80 17.05
C LEU A 95 -0.87 24.63 17.53
N VAL A 96 -0.36 23.40 17.44
CA VAL A 96 -1.02 22.20 18.00
C VAL A 96 -1.20 22.34 19.52
N VAL A 97 -0.16 22.75 20.24
CA VAL A 97 -0.22 22.96 21.70
C VAL A 97 -1.20 24.07 22.06
N ILE A 98 -1.19 25.19 21.32
CA ILE A 98 -2.16 26.28 21.51
C ILE A 98 -3.59 25.75 21.36
N ALA A 99 -3.86 24.95 20.33
CA ALA A 99 -5.18 24.35 20.13
C ALA A 99 -5.55 23.38 21.25
N ALA A 100 -4.62 22.52 21.67
CA ALA A 100 -4.83 21.55 22.73
C ALA A 100 -5.18 22.23 24.06
N VAL A 101 -4.54 23.37 24.38
CA VAL A 101 -4.79 24.11 25.63
C VAL A 101 -6.04 25.00 25.52
N LYS A 102 -6.17 25.75 24.42
CA LYS A 102 -7.18 26.83 24.32
C LYS A 102 -8.49 26.40 23.68
N ARG A 103 -8.48 25.30 22.92
CA ARG A 103 -9.64 24.72 22.23
C ARG A 103 -9.86 23.25 22.60
N PHE A 104 -9.39 22.81 23.77
CA PHE A 104 -9.40 21.39 24.22
C PHE A 104 -10.71 20.65 23.93
N ARG A 105 -11.87 21.23 24.27
CA ARG A 105 -13.18 20.57 24.08
C ARG A 105 -13.47 20.22 22.61
N ILE A 106 -13.00 21.05 21.69
CA ILE A 106 -13.16 20.87 20.24
C ILE A 106 -12.11 19.87 19.74
N VAL A 107 -10.87 20.01 20.18
CA VAL A 107 -9.76 19.22 19.62
C VAL A 107 -9.45 17.89 20.31
N ARG A 108 -10.07 17.60 21.46
CA ARG A 108 -9.84 16.35 22.20
C ARG A 108 -9.98 15.06 21.37
N PRO A 109 -10.88 14.92 20.37
CA PRO A 109 -10.91 13.71 19.54
C PRO A 109 -9.62 13.55 18.72
N TYR A 110 -9.09 14.66 18.18
CA TYR A 110 -7.82 14.65 17.43
C TYR A 110 -6.63 14.37 18.35
N ILE A 111 -6.64 14.86 19.60
CA ILE A 111 -5.62 14.51 20.60
C ILE A 111 -5.61 13.00 20.86
N VAL A 112 -6.79 12.41 21.11
CA VAL A 112 -6.92 10.96 21.34
C VAL A 112 -6.44 10.17 20.12
N LEU A 113 -6.84 10.58 18.92
CA LEU A 113 -6.41 9.92 17.68
C LEU A 113 -4.91 10.07 17.42
N THR A 114 -4.31 11.23 17.69
CA THR A 114 -2.86 11.44 17.61
C THR A 114 -2.14 10.51 18.59
N ILE A 115 -2.57 10.45 19.86
CA ILE A 115 -1.95 9.57 20.86
C ILE A 115 -2.08 8.10 20.44
N LEU A 116 -3.29 7.66 20.07
CA LEU A 116 -3.52 6.28 19.64
C LEU A 116 -2.67 5.91 18.42
N SER A 117 -2.59 6.81 17.43
CA SER A 117 -1.75 6.65 16.25
C SER A 117 -0.27 6.56 16.60
N LEU A 118 0.23 7.41 17.51
CA LEU A 118 1.62 7.35 17.97
C LEU A 118 1.91 6.06 18.77
N LEU A 119 0.98 5.59 19.59
CA LEU A 119 1.11 4.30 20.28
C LEU A 119 1.15 3.13 19.28
N LEU A 120 0.39 3.20 18.19
CA LEU A 120 0.47 2.22 17.11
C LEU A 120 1.79 2.31 16.34
N VAL A 121 2.31 3.52 16.11
CA VAL A 121 3.63 3.76 15.46
C VAL A 121 4.76 3.05 16.20
N LEU A 122 4.71 3.01 17.53
CA LEU A 122 5.71 2.32 18.35
C LEU A 122 5.70 0.79 18.20
N GLY A 123 4.71 0.20 17.55
CA GLY A 123 4.65 -1.25 17.32
C GLY A 123 4.46 -2.07 18.60
N SER A 124 5.18 -3.19 18.71
CA SER A 124 5.11 -4.15 19.81
C SER A 124 5.98 -3.77 21.02
N PHE A 125 5.88 -2.52 21.49
CA PHE A 125 6.70 -2.04 22.62
C PHE A 125 6.38 -2.70 23.98
N VAL A 126 5.19 -3.27 24.15
CA VAL A 126 4.85 -4.18 25.26
C VAL A 126 4.22 -5.43 24.64
N PRO A 127 4.78 -6.64 24.88
CA PRO A 127 4.22 -7.87 24.36
C PRO A 127 2.74 -8.02 24.72
N VAL A 128 1.93 -8.50 23.76
CA VAL A 128 0.50 -8.82 23.90
C VAL A 128 -0.44 -7.60 24.05
N VAL A 129 -0.11 -6.62 24.87
CA VAL A 129 -1.05 -5.54 25.25
C VAL A 129 -0.86 -4.23 24.50
N SER A 130 0.23 -4.06 23.74
CA SER A 130 0.37 -2.86 22.91
C SER A 130 -0.80 -2.75 21.93
N PRO A 131 -1.29 -1.53 21.60
CA PRO A 131 -2.38 -1.36 20.64
C PRO A 131 -2.11 -2.03 19.28
N TRP A 132 -0.84 -2.10 18.87
CA TRP A 132 -0.40 -2.81 17.69
C TRP A 132 -0.71 -4.31 17.78
N ASN A 133 -0.33 -4.97 18.88
CA ASN A 133 -0.57 -6.40 19.08
C ASN A 133 -2.05 -6.73 19.17
N LEU A 134 -2.84 -5.89 19.84
CA LEU A 134 -4.30 -6.03 19.88
C LEU A 134 -4.93 -5.92 18.49
N LEU A 135 -4.46 -4.96 17.67
CA LEU A 135 -4.91 -4.79 16.30
C LEU A 135 -4.60 -6.03 15.43
N HIS A 136 -3.46 -6.69 15.65
CA HIS A 136 -3.05 -7.89 14.91
C HIS A 136 -3.86 -9.15 15.24
N GLN A 137 -4.67 -9.12 16.31
CA GLN A 137 -5.62 -10.20 16.62
C GLN A 137 -6.84 -10.18 15.69
N LEU A 138 -7.08 -9.07 14.99
CA LEU A 138 -8.19 -8.95 14.05
C LEU A 138 -7.79 -9.49 12.66
N PRO A 139 -8.69 -10.20 11.97
CA PRO A 139 -8.44 -10.64 10.60
C PRO A 139 -8.16 -9.43 9.70
N VAL A 140 -7.39 -9.64 8.62
CA VAL A 140 -6.84 -8.59 7.73
C VAL A 140 -5.73 -7.76 8.37
N PHE A 141 -5.91 -7.34 9.62
CA PHE A 141 -4.94 -6.51 10.33
C PHE A 141 -3.71 -7.29 10.81
N SER A 142 -3.83 -8.62 10.97
CA SER A 142 -2.71 -9.53 11.27
C SER A 142 -1.56 -9.45 10.27
N SER A 143 -1.83 -9.02 9.03
CA SER A 143 -0.84 -8.88 7.96
C SER A 143 -0.33 -7.45 7.79
N LEU A 144 -0.69 -6.52 8.68
CA LEU A 144 -0.11 -5.18 8.68
C LEU A 144 1.38 -5.24 8.99
N ARG A 145 2.12 -4.34 8.38
CA ARG A 145 3.56 -4.21 8.55
C ARG A 145 3.93 -2.76 8.74
N VAL A 146 5.13 -2.54 9.28
CA VAL A 146 5.75 -1.22 9.30
C VAL A 146 4.87 -0.21 10.07
N PRO A 147 4.74 -0.35 11.40
CA PRO A 147 3.88 0.47 12.26
C PRO A 147 4.11 1.98 12.10
N SER A 148 5.34 2.41 11.83
CA SER A 148 5.71 3.81 11.49
C SER A 148 4.79 4.45 10.45
N ARG A 149 4.24 3.69 9.49
CA ARG A 149 3.32 4.23 8.47
C ARG A 149 2.04 4.83 9.03
N LEU A 150 1.64 4.42 10.24
CA LEU A 150 0.47 4.99 10.92
C LEU A 150 0.70 6.43 11.40
N VAL A 151 1.92 6.96 11.33
CA VAL A 151 2.24 8.37 11.63
C VAL A 151 1.43 9.35 10.78
N ILE A 152 0.99 8.93 9.59
CA ILE A 152 0.16 9.78 8.70
C ILE A 152 -1.15 10.21 9.36
N ILE A 153 -1.72 9.37 10.23
CA ILE A 153 -2.94 9.68 10.98
C ILE A 153 -2.64 10.76 12.04
N ALA A 154 -1.53 10.62 12.77
CA ALA A 154 -1.06 11.62 13.71
C ALA A 154 -0.77 12.96 13.01
N LEU A 155 -0.08 12.96 11.87
CA LEU A 155 0.20 14.15 11.07
C LEU A 155 -1.09 14.87 10.65
N PHE A 156 -2.07 14.13 10.13
CA PHE A 156 -3.36 14.68 9.74
C PHE A 156 -4.07 15.34 10.94
N CYS A 157 -4.14 14.64 12.08
CA CYS A 157 -4.77 15.17 13.29
C CYS A 157 -4.03 16.42 13.80
N MET A 158 -2.70 16.42 13.79
CA MET A 158 -1.88 17.58 14.15
C MET A 158 -2.10 18.76 13.19
N ALA A 159 -2.23 18.53 11.89
CA ALA A 159 -2.53 19.59 10.93
C ALA A 159 -3.91 20.24 11.20
N VAL A 160 -4.93 19.43 11.50
CA VAL A 160 -6.26 19.94 11.89
C VAL A 160 -6.19 20.73 13.19
N MET A 161 -5.47 20.21 14.20
CA MET A 161 -5.25 20.93 15.46
C MET A 161 -4.51 22.24 15.25
N ALA A 162 -3.45 22.27 14.42
CA ALA A 162 -2.74 23.50 14.09
C ALA A 162 -3.67 24.54 13.47
N GLY A 163 -4.62 24.13 12.62
CA GLY A 163 -5.68 25.00 12.09
C GLY A 163 -6.55 25.65 13.19
N TYR A 164 -6.94 24.88 14.21
CA TYR A 164 -7.62 25.44 15.39
C TYR A 164 -6.74 26.35 16.25
N GLY A 165 -5.42 26.12 16.26
CA GLY A 165 -4.44 27.01 16.88
C GLY A 165 -4.39 28.36 16.18
N VAL A 166 -4.36 28.34 14.84
CA VAL A 166 -4.46 29.55 14.01
C VAL A 166 -5.79 30.26 14.24
N ASP A 167 -6.91 29.55 14.22
CA ASP A 167 -8.24 30.13 14.51
C ASP A 167 -8.27 30.86 15.86
N TRP A 168 -7.70 30.24 16.90
CA TRP A 168 -7.61 30.87 18.21
C TRP A 168 -6.78 32.16 18.18
N LEU A 169 -5.61 32.17 17.54
CA LEU A 169 -4.79 33.37 17.40
C LEU A 169 -5.53 34.49 16.65
N LEU A 170 -6.20 34.15 15.55
CA LEU A 170 -7.00 35.09 14.77
C LEU A 170 -8.17 35.67 15.57
N SER A 171 -8.72 34.92 16.54
CA SER A 171 -9.77 35.41 17.43
C SER A 171 -9.30 36.53 18.38
N LYS A 172 -7.99 36.64 18.62
CA LYS A 172 -7.39 37.66 19.50
C LYS A 172 -7.07 38.97 18.79
N VAL A 173 -7.08 38.98 17.47
CA VAL A 173 -6.77 40.18 16.69
C VAL A 173 -8.06 40.78 16.12
N ARG A 174 -8.26 42.09 16.31
CA ARG A 174 -9.47 42.78 15.80
C ARG A 174 -9.35 43.14 14.31
N SER A 175 -8.18 43.62 13.86
CA SER A 175 -7.89 44.00 12.47
C SER A 175 -6.81 43.10 11.85
N ARG A 176 -6.58 43.16 10.53
CA ARG A 176 -5.48 42.45 9.84
C ARG A 176 -5.47 40.91 9.99
N LYS A 177 -6.61 40.27 10.28
CA LYS A 177 -6.71 38.80 10.42
C LYS A 177 -6.18 38.04 9.20
N ILE A 178 -6.53 38.51 8.00
CA ILE A 178 -6.09 37.90 6.73
C ILE A 178 -4.57 37.98 6.61
N LEU A 179 -3.97 39.11 6.98
CA LEU A 179 -2.52 39.28 6.97
C LEU A 179 -1.84 38.32 7.95
N LEU A 180 -2.32 38.23 9.20
CA LEU A 180 -1.77 37.28 10.18
C LEU A 180 -1.91 35.82 9.71
N ALA A 181 -3.07 35.45 9.17
CA ALA A 181 -3.29 34.12 8.60
C ALA A 181 -2.30 33.84 7.45
N GLY A 182 -2.12 34.81 6.54
CA GLY A 182 -1.16 34.73 5.44
C GLY A 182 0.28 34.60 5.92
N CYS A 183 0.69 35.37 6.95
CA CYS A 183 2.02 35.26 7.54
C CYS A 183 2.25 33.92 8.23
N LEU A 184 1.29 33.43 9.02
CA LEU A 184 1.38 32.12 9.68
C LEU A 184 1.47 31.00 8.64
N PHE A 185 0.64 31.06 7.60
CA PHE A 185 0.71 30.12 6.49
C PHE A 185 2.06 30.17 5.79
N ALA A 186 2.55 31.37 5.44
CA ALA A 186 3.84 31.55 4.77
C ALA A 186 5.01 31.03 5.62
N VAL A 187 4.99 31.23 6.93
CA VAL A 187 6.01 30.70 7.85
C VAL A 187 5.95 29.18 7.92
N VAL A 188 4.77 28.59 8.13
CA VAL A 188 4.60 27.13 8.21
C VAL A 188 4.98 26.47 6.89
N ALA A 189 4.44 26.96 5.77
CA ALA A 189 4.75 26.46 4.44
C ALA A 189 6.23 26.67 4.10
N GLY A 190 6.78 27.85 4.39
CA GLY A 190 8.18 28.19 4.14
C GLY A 190 9.15 27.29 4.88
N ILE A 191 8.92 27.02 6.18
CA ILE A 191 9.76 26.10 6.96
C ILE A 191 9.65 24.67 6.42
N ASN A 192 8.43 24.18 6.15
CA ASN A 192 8.23 22.83 5.64
C ASN A 192 8.87 22.65 4.25
N LEU A 193 8.74 23.65 3.37
CA LEU A 193 9.39 23.64 2.05
C LEU A 193 10.90 23.75 2.18
N TYR A 194 11.43 24.62 3.03
CA TYR A 194 12.87 24.73 3.24
C TYR A 194 13.50 23.41 3.68
N VAL A 195 12.83 22.68 4.58
CA VAL A 195 13.31 21.38 5.08
C VAL A 195 13.06 20.26 4.08
N SER A 196 11.90 20.24 3.41
CA SER A 196 11.47 19.07 2.63
C SER A 196 11.80 19.17 1.14
N LEU A 197 11.97 20.36 0.57
CA LEU A 197 12.26 20.53 -0.85
C LEU A 197 13.63 19.97 -1.28
N PRO A 198 14.71 20.06 -0.47
CA PRO A 198 16.00 19.46 -0.80
C PRO A 198 15.95 17.95 -1.08
N ILE A 199 14.98 17.23 -0.51
CA ILE A 199 14.74 15.81 -0.77
C ILE A 199 14.54 15.55 -2.27
N LEU A 200 13.82 16.42 -2.98
CA LEU A 200 13.56 16.23 -4.41
C LEU A 200 14.85 16.27 -5.23
N GLY A 201 15.83 17.09 -4.83
CA GLY A 201 17.16 17.12 -5.45
C GLY A 201 17.99 15.86 -5.18
N GLN A 202 17.65 15.11 -4.13
CA GLN A 202 18.32 13.86 -3.78
C GLN A 202 17.60 12.62 -4.31
N ALA A 203 16.31 12.72 -4.65
CA ALA A 203 15.43 11.59 -4.97
C ALA A 203 15.87 10.76 -6.19
N PHE A 204 16.60 11.37 -7.13
CA PHE A 204 17.08 10.71 -8.35
C PHE A 204 18.60 10.83 -8.50
N PRO A 205 19.39 10.30 -7.54
CA PRO A 205 20.84 10.48 -7.52
C PRO A 205 21.55 9.49 -8.46
N ARG A 206 20.84 8.47 -8.95
CA ARG A 206 21.34 7.46 -9.88
C ARG A 206 20.75 7.70 -11.24
N SER A 207 21.59 7.68 -12.26
CA SER A 207 21.12 7.64 -13.65
C SER A 207 20.22 6.41 -13.85
N PRO A 208 19.12 6.54 -14.62
CA PRO A 208 18.29 5.40 -14.96
C PRO A 208 19.14 4.29 -15.58
N GLU A 209 18.97 3.06 -15.07
CA GLU A 209 19.59 1.90 -15.70
C GLU A 209 18.95 1.65 -17.07
N ALA A 210 19.77 1.35 -18.08
CA ALA A 210 19.33 0.98 -19.42
C ALA A 210 19.88 -0.41 -19.78
N PRO A 211 19.44 -1.48 -19.10
CA PRO A 211 19.91 -2.82 -19.40
C PRO A 211 19.43 -3.26 -20.80
N ALA A 212 20.19 -4.15 -21.45
CA ALA A 212 19.82 -4.67 -22.75
C ALA A 212 18.49 -5.44 -22.67
N TYR A 213 17.54 -5.08 -23.53
CA TYR A 213 16.25 -5.75 -23.62
C TYR A 213 16.41 -7.12 -24.29
N ASN A 214 15.75 -8.14 -23.72
CA ASN A 214 15.71 -9.48 -24.31
C ASN A 214 14.37 -9.70 -25.00
N ALA A 215 14.37 -10.10 -26.28
CA ALA A 215 13.14 -10.40 -27.01
C ALA A 215 12.37 -11.58 -26.40
N ASP A 216 13.09 -12.57 -25.85
CA ASP A 216 12.52 -13.67 -25.11
C ASP A 216 12.44 -13.36 -23.62
N PHE A 217 11.29 -13.60 -23.00
CA PHE A 217 11.18 -13.53 -21.54
C PHE A 217 11.67 -14.83 -20.91
N ARG A 218 12.50 -14.73 -19.86
CA ARG A 218 12.94 -15.87 -19.04
C ARG A 218 12.99 -15.53 -17.57
N GLN A 219 12.64 -16.50 -16.74
CA GLN A 219 12.91 -16.51 -15.31
C GLN A 219 14.39 -16.76 -15.09
N THR A 220 14.96 -16.03 -14.15
CA THR A 220 16.37 -16.13 -13.76
C THR A 220 16.46 -16.20 -12.25
N GLU A 221 17.61 -16.59 -11.70
CA GLU A 221 17.83 -16.48 -10.26
C GLU A 221 17.68 -15.03 -9.81
N GLY A 222 18.27 -14.12 -10.59
CA GLY A 222 18.19 -12.68 -10.42
C GLY A 222 18.88 -12.16 -9.16
N ASP A 223 18.93 -10.82 -9.03
CA ASP A 223 19.41 -10.14 -7.84
C ASP A 223 18.20 -9.48 -7.15
N PRO A 224 17.92 -9.78 -5.86
CA PRO A 224 16.78 -9.23 -5.14
C PRO A 224 16.78 -7.69 -5.07
N ASN A 225 17.94 -7.04 -5.25
CA ASN A 225 18.09 -5.59 -5.26
C ASN A 225 18.01 -4.97 -6.67
N LYS A 226 17.92 -5.78 -7.73
CA LYS A 226 17.86 -5.32 -9.14
C LYS A 226 16.59 -5.73 -9.86
N LEU A 227 15.48 -5.84 -9.12
CA LEU A 227 14.15 -6.15 -9.65
C LEU A 227 13.74 -5.24 -10.81
N TYR A 228 13.99 -3.93 -10.70
CA TYR A 228 13.66 -2.97 -11.75
C TYR A 228 14.50 -3.20 -13.02
N SER A 229 15.79 -3.50 -12.87
CA SER A 229 16.69 -3.84 -13.98
C SER A 229 16.24 -5.12 -14.71
N ALA A 230 15.85 -6.14 -13.94
CA ALA A 230 15.31 -7.38 -14.49
C ALA A 230 14.03 -7.11 -15.30
N PHE A 231 13.11 -6.30 -14.76
CA PHE A 231 11.90 -5.90 -15.48
C PHE A 231 12.22 -5.18 -16.81
N LEU A 232 13.11 -4.19 -16.79
CA LEU A 232 13.51 -3.44 -17.99
C LEU A 232 14.18 -4.33 -19.06
N SER A 233 14.90 -5.37 -18.64
CA SER A 233 15.56 -6.32 -19.54
C SER A 233 14.65 -7.48 -20.01
N ASN A 234 13.35 -7.45 -19.69
CA ASN A 234 12.40 -8.53 -19.96
C ASN A 234 12.80 -9.87 -19.31
N ARG A 235 13.32 -9.81 -18.08
CA ARG A 235 13.67 -10.98 -17.28
C ARG A 235 12.85 -11.02 -16.00
N GLY A 236 12.38 -12.22 -15.66
CA GLY A 236 11.81 -12.51 -14.36
C GLY A 236 12.90 -12.91 -13.37
N THR A 237 12.63 -12.74 -12.08
CA THR A 237 13.53 -13.17 -11.01
C THR A 237 12.75 -14.02 -10.01
N ILE A 238 13.32 -15.15 -9.62
CA ILE A 238 12.80 -15.95 -8.51
C ILE A 238 13.28 -15.41 -7.15
N ARG A 239 14.24 -14.47 -7.12
CA ARG A 239 14.67 -13.76 -5.92
C ARG A 239 14.13 -12.34 -5.96
N ALA A 240 13.08 -12.07 -5.18
CA ALA A 240 12.53 -10.74 -5.01
C ALA A 240 12.66 -10.29 -3.55
N ALA A 241 13.31 -9.14 -3.32
CA ALA A 241 13.31 -8.52 -2.00
C ALA A 241 11.89 -8.07 -1.62
N TRP A 242 11.50 -8.25 -0.37
CA TRP A 242 10.29 -7.71 0.28
C TRP A 242 8.93 -8.22 -0.25
N LEU A 243 8.82 -8.61 -1.52
CA LEU A 243 7.66 -9.31 -2.11
C LEU A 243 7.60 -10.79 -1.69
N SER A 244 8.75 -11.36 -1.31
CA SER A 244 8.84 -12.71 -0.72
C SER A 244 8.19 -12.82 0.67
N ALA A 245 7.80 -11.69 1.27
CA ALA A 245 7.21 -11.66 2.60
C ALA A 245 5.86 -12.38 2.72
N TYR A 246 5.19 -12.64 1.59
CA TYR A 246 3.93 -13.38 1.58
C TYR A 246 4.08 -14.83 1.09
N ARG A 247 5.09 -15.10 0.24
CA ARG A 247 5.52 -16.45 -0.15
C ARG A 247 6.98 -16.43 -0.58
N PRO A 248 7.75 -17.49 -0.30
CA PRO A 248 9.10 -17.60 -0.81
C PRO A 248 9.12 -17.57 -2.35
N GLY A 249 10.21 -17.03 -2.88
CA GLY A 249 10.52 -17.11 -4.30
C GLY A 249 10.62 -18.56 -4.76
N ARG A 250 10.02 -18.87 -5.91
CA ARG A 250 9.90 -20.25 -6.40
C ARG A 250 10.11 -20.35 -7.90
N GLY A 251 10.76 -21.43 -8.31
CA GLY A 251 11.05 -21.76 -9.70
C GLY A 251 11.76 -23.10 -9.81
N ILE A 252 11.99 -23.54 -11.04
CA ILE A 252 12.64 -24.82 -11.31
C ILE A 252 14.15 -24.54 -11.39
N ILE A 253 14.90 -24.95 -10.38
CA ILE A 253 16.33 -24.68 -10.26
C ILE A 253 17.12 -25.86 -10.84
N GLY A 254 17.89 -25.59 -11.90
CA GLY A 254 18.84 -26.55 -12.48
C GLY A 254 20.27 -26.29 -11.99
N ALA A 255 21.23 -27.04 -12.52
CA ALA A 255 22.65 -26.84 -12.23
C ALA A 255 23.15 -25.51 -12.83
N GLY A 256 23.07 -24.43 -12.04
CA GLY A 256 23.54 -23.09 -12.43
C GLY A 256 22.55 -22.26 -13.25
N ASN A 257 21.29 -22.67 -13.38
CA ASN A 257 20.27 -21.91 -14.12
C ASN A 257 18.85 -22.08 -13.54
N VAL A 258 17.92 -21.25 -14.01
CA VAL A 258 16.48 -21.42 -13.77
C VAL A 258 15.85 -21.98 -15.04
N ASN A 259 15.37 -23.22 -14.95
CA ASN A 259 14.64 -23.87 -16.03
C ASN A 259 13.26 -23.23 -16.18
N GLN A 260 12.82 -22.99 -17.41
CA GLN A 260 11.54 -22.31 -17.66
C GLN A 260 10.36 -23.25 -17.49
N GLU A 261 10.56 -24.51 -17.88
CA GLU A 261 9.60 -25.58 -17.70
C GLU A 261 10.32 -26.85 -17.25
N TRP A 262 9.55 -27.76 -16.68
CA TRP A 262 9.94 -29.13 -16.41
C TRP A 262 8.82 -30.06 -16.89
N TYR A 263 9.24 -31.22 -17.38
CA TYR A 263 8.37 -32.22 -17.97
C TYR A 263 8.49 -33.47 -17.09
N SER A 264 7.37 -34.12 -16.79
CA SER A 264 7.38 -35.39 -16.04
C SER A 264 8.24 -36.44 -16.78
N GLU A 265 9.13 -37.13 -16.07
CA GLU A 265 9.97 -38.21 -16.63
C GLU A 265 9.14 -39.20 -17.45
N GLY A 266 9.56 -39.46 -18.70
CA GLY A 266 8.88 -40.35 -19.64
C GLY A 266 7.97 -39.69 -20.68
N ASN A 267 7.64 -38.40 -20.54
CA ASN A 267 6.76 -37.71 -21.48
C ASN A 267 7.52 -36.80 -22.46
N ALA A 268 7.30 -37.02 -23.75
CA ALA A 268 7.88 -36.27 -24.87
C ALA A 268 7.14 -34.95 -25.16
N VAL A 269 6.71 -34.22 -24.11
CA VAL A 269 6.14 -32.87 -24.28
C VAL A 269 7.27 -31.92 -24.64
N GLN A 270 7.12 -31.20 -25.75
CA GLN A 270 8.06 -30.19 -26.22
C GLN A 270 7.34 -28.84 -26.36
N VAL A 271 7.92 -27.80 -25.76
CA VAL A 271 7.48 -26.42 -25.97
C VAL A 271 8.12 -25.86 -27.24
N LEU A 272 7.30 -25.61 -28.25
CA LEU A 272 7.71 -25.04 -29.53
C LEU A 272 7.84 -23.52 -29.44
N LYS A 273 6.92 -22.87 -28.73
CA LYS A 273 6.92 -21.42 -28.52
C LYS A 273 6.28 -21.05 -27.21
N ARG A 274 6.83 -20.01 -26.58
CA ARG A 274 6.30 -19.37 -25.38
C ARG A 274 6.03 -17.91 -25.63
N THR A 275 4.89 -17.42 -25.12
CA THR A 275 4.64 -15.99 -24.93
C THR A 275 4.31 -15.73 -23.47
N PHE A 276 4.91 -14.69 -22.91
CA PHE A 276 4.73 -14.31 -21.50
C PHE A 276 4.29 -12.85 -21.41
N THR A 277 3.25 -12.60 -20.64
CA THR A 277 2.95 -11.32 -20.00
C THR A 277 2.65 -11.57 -18.53
N PRO A 278 2.66 -10.54 -17.66
CA PRO A 278 2.34 -10.71 -16.23
C PRO A 278 0.98 -11.37 -15.95
N ASN A 279 0.04 -11.30 -16.89
CA ASN A 279 -1.33 -11.83 -16.74
C ASN A 279 -1.71 -12.89 -17.79
N ARG A 280 -0.80 -13.32 -18.66
CA ARG A 280 -1.09 -14.30 -19.72
C ARG A 280 0.14 -15.11 -20.09
N LEU A 281 -0.02 -16.43 -20.18
CA LEU A 281 1.02 -17.36 -20.62
C LEU A 281 0.47 -18.16 -21.78
N VAL A 282 1.21 -18.25 -22.89
CA VAL A 282 0.80 -19.02 -24.06
C VAL A 282 1.92 -19.98 -24.43
N PHE A 283 1.55 -21.25 -24.60
CA PHE A 283 2.45 -22.32 -24.99
C PHE A 283 1.93 -23.00 -26.26
N ASP A 284 2.76 -23.00 -27.31
CA ASP A 284 2.56 -23.88 -28.45
C ASP A 284 3.39 -25.14 -28.17
N LEU A 285 2.73 -26.29 -28.14
CA LEU A 285 3.26 -27.56 -27.63
C LEU A 285 3.10 -28.67 -28.66
N THR A 286 3.98 -29.66 -28.62
CA THR A 286 3.78 -30.95 -29.28
C THR A 286 4.08 -32.09 -28.31
N SER A 287 3.30 -33.17 -28.34
CA SER A 287 3.54 -34.34 -27.50
C SER A 287 3.02 -35.63 -28.17
N PRO A 288 3.85 -36.66 -28.40
CA PRO A 288 3.41 -37.92 -28.97
C PRO A 288 2.35 -38.67 -28.14
N ALA A 289 2.49 -38.68 -26.81
CA ALA A 289 1.64 -39.47 -25.89
C ALA A 289 0.84 -38.61 -24.90
N GLY A 290 0.98 -37.28 -24.99
CA GLY A 290 0.51 -36.35 -23.95
C GLY A 290 1.43 -36.33 -22.73
N GLY A 291 1.02 -35.62 -21.69
CA GLY A 291 1.76 -35.57 -20.44
C GLY A 291 1.37 -34.39 -19.55
N SER A 292 2.31 -33.94 -18.72
CA SER A 292 2.15 -32.75 -17.89
C SER A 292 3.32 -31.78 -18.06
N LEU A 293 3.00 -30.49 -18.09
CA LEU A 293 3.99 -29.42 -18.05
C LEU A 293 3.97 -28.77 -16.66
N VAL A 294 5.14 -28.51 -16.10
CA VAL A 294 5.32 -27.64 -14.93
C VAL A 294 6.06 -26.40 -15.41
N VAL A 295 5.53 -25.22 -15.13
CA VAL A 295 6.12 -23.93 -15.54
C VAL A 295 6.81 -23.33 -14.33
N SER A 296 7.99 -22.73 -14.50
CA SER A 296 8.70 -21.98 -13.44
C SER A 296 8.01 -20.64 -13.12
N GLN A 297 6.72 -20.68 -12.85
CA GLN A 297 5.86 -19.59 -12.44
C GLN A 297 5.07 -20.05 -11.23
N GLY A 298 5.04 -19.23 -10.18
CA GLY A 298 4.28 -19.54 -8.98
C GLY A 298 2.79 -19.72 -9.27
N TYR A 299 2.21 -20.80 -8.76
CA TYR A 299 0.77 -21.03 -8.77
C TYR A 299 0.07 -20.05 -7.84
N ASP A 300 -1.13 -19.64 -8.27
CA ASP A 300 -2.13 -18.89 -7.51
C ASP A 300 -3.51 -19.27 -8.07
N ARG A 301 -4.56 -19.18 -7.23
CA ARG A 301 -5.93 -19.57 -7.59
C ARG A 301 -6.54 -18.71 -8.71
N GLY A 302 -5.98 -17.53 -8.97
CA GLY A 302 -6.39 -16.66 -10.06
C GLY A 302 -5.91 -17.11 -11.45
N TRP A 303 -5.07 -18.15 -11.55
CA TRP A 303 -4.70 -18.71 -12.86
C TRP A 303 -5.79 -19.63 -13.39
N HIS A 304 -6.15 -19.41 -14.65
CA HIS A 304 -7.16 -20.20 -15.37
C HIS A 304 -6.65 -20.56 -16.75
N ARG A 305 -7.08 -21.71 -17.28
CA ARG A 305 -6.90 -22.04 -18.69
C ARG A 305 -8.05 -21.48 -19.52
N LEU A 306 -7.73 -20.98 -20.71
CA LEU A 306 -8.74 -20.45 -21.63
C LEU A 306 -9.68 -21.54 -22.15
N ASP A 307 -9.18 -22.76 -22.34
CA ASP A 307 -9.93 -23.93 -22.81
C ASP A 307 -10.77 -24.62 -21.71
N GLY A 308 -10.77 -24.08 -20.49
CA GLY A 308 -11.46 -24.68 -19.33
C GLY A 308 -10.74 -25.89 -18.71
N GLY A 309 -9.54 -26.24 -19.20
CA GLY A 309 -8.74 -27.29 -18.59
C GLY A 309 -8.31 -26.94 -17.16
N GLU A 310 -7.96 -27.97 -16.38
CA GLU A 310 -7.53 -27.79 -15.00
C GLU A 310 -6.06 -27.33 -14.90
N ILE A 311 -5.79 -26.45 -13.92
CA ILE A 311 -4.43 -26.11 -13.46
C ILE A 311 -4.29 -26.61 -12.04
N ARG A 312 -3.26 -27.42 -11.78
CA ARG A 312 -2.93 -27.91 -10.45
C ARG A 312 -1.56 -27.39 -10.01
N PRO A 313 -1.38 -27.08 -8.71
CA PRO A 313 -0.05 -26.79 -8.20
C PRO A 313 0.81 -28.06 -8.22
N SER A 314 2.04 -27.96 -8.72
CA SER A 314 3.11 -28.94 -8.52
C SER A 314 4.27 -28.22 -7.87
N TYR A 315 4.61 -28.56 -6.62
CA TYR A 315 5.59 -27.81 -5.81
C TYR A 315 5.33 -26.28 -5.79
N ASP A 316 4.06 -25.88 -5.62
CA ASP A 316 3.59 -24.47 -5.69
C ASP A 316 3.86 -23.74 -7.03
N LEU A 317 4.21 -24.47 -8.07
CA LEU A 317 4.34 -23.98 -9.44
C LEU A 317 3.11 -24.34 -10.27
N ILE A 318 2.84 -23.54 -11.32
CA ILE A 318 1.77 -23.82 -12.27
C ILE A 318 2.06 -25.14 -12.98
N SER A 319 1.11 -26.08 -12.95
CA SER A 319 1.16 -27.30 -13.75
C SER A 319 -0.18 -27.60 -14.41
N PHE A 320 -0.13 -28.19 -15.60
CA PHE A 320 -1.32 -28.59 -16.36
C PHE A 320 -1.02 -29.78 -17.29
N THR A 321 -2.08 -30.50 -17.67
CA THR A 321 -1.99 -31.62 -18.62
C THR A 321 -1.95 -31.13 -20.06
N VAL A 322 -1.16 -31.83 -20.87
CA VAL A 322 -0.96 -31.59 -22.30
C VAL A 322 -1.52 -32.79 -23.06
N PRO A 323 -2.46 -32.60 -23.99
CA PRO A 323 -3.00 -33.70 -24.79
C PRO A 323 -1.96 -34.19 -25.81
N PRO A 324 -2.10 -35.44 -26.32
CA PRO A 324 -1.33 -35.90 -27.46
C PRO A 324 -1.53 -35.03 -28.71
N GLY A 325 -0.51 -34.95 -29.56
CA GLY A 325 -0.46 -34.14 -30.78
C GLY A 325 0.04 -32.72 -30.56
N ASN A 326 -0.22 -31.86 -31.55
CA ASN A 326 0.08 -30.43 -31.47
C ASN A 326 -1.07 -29.72 -30.74
N SER A 327 -0.73 -28.89 -29.76
CA SER A 327 -1.72 -28.14 -28.99
C SER A 327 -1.23 -26.75 -28.66
N ARG A 328 -2.18 -25.83 -28.44
CA ARG A 328 -1.91 -24.49 -27.93
C ARG A 328 -2.63 -24.32 -26.61
N VAL A 329 -1.87 -24.17 -25.53
CA VAL A 329 -2.43 -23.96 -24.18
C VAL A 329 -2.23 -22.51 -23.80
N GLU A 330 -3.32 -21.88 -23.39
CA GLU A 330 -3.34 -20.50 -22.93
C GLU A 330 -3.82 -20.40 -21.49
N LEU A 331 -3.01 -19.74 -20.66
CA LEU A 331 -3.32 -19.42 -19.28
C LEU A 331 -3.52 -17.90 -19.16
N PHE A 332 -4.51 -17.49 -18.39
CA PHE A 332 -4.70 -16.10 -18.00
C PHE A 332 -4.83 -15.97 -16.48
N TYR A 333 -4.37 -14.85 -15.94
CA TYR A 333 -4.48 -14.53 -14.52
C TYR A 333 -5.58 -13.52 -14.26
N ARG A 334 -6.50 -13.86 -13.37
CA ARG A 334 -7.56 -12.97 -12.87
C ARG A 334 -7.73 -13.22 -11.37
N PRO A 335 -7.42 -12.24 -10.51
CA PRO A 335 -7.59 -12.41 -9.08
C PRO A 335 -9.03 -12.80 -8.72
N ALA A 336 -9.18 -13.65 -7.70
CA ALA A 336 -10.48 -13.92 -7.10
C ALA A 336 -11.16 -12.59 -6.71
N TRP A 337 -12.49 -12.55 -6.84
CA TRP A 337 -13.33 -11.39 -6.51
C TRP A 337 -13.09 -10.12 -7.32
N PHE A 338 -12.15 -10.10 -8.29
CA PHE A 338 -11.87 -8.91 -9.09
C PHE A 338 -13.12 -8.36 -9.79
N THR A 339 -13.88 -9.22 -10.45
CA THR A 339 -15.10 -8.82 -11.19
C THR A 339 -16.19 -8.31 -10.25
N VAL A 340 -16.41 -8.98 -9.11
CA VAL A 340 -17.38 -8.54 -8.09
C VAL A 340 -16.96 -7.18 -7.52
N GLY A 341 -15.69 -7.02 -7.16
CA GLY A 341 -15.14 -5.77 -6.67
C GLY A 341 -15.28 -4.64 -7.69
N MET A 342 -15.02 -4.91 -8.97
CA MET A 342 -15.22 -3.93 -10.05
C MET A 342 -16.68 -3.50 -10.16
N ILE A 343 -17.64 -4.43 -10.11
CA ILE A 343 -19.08 -4.11 -10.15
C ILE A 343 -19.47 -3.24 -8.95
N VAL A 344 -19.05 -3.61 -7.73
CA VAL A 344 -19.35 -2.86 -6.50
C VAL A 344 -18.74 -1.46 -6.55
N SER A 345 -17.49 -1.32 -6.98
CA SER A 345 -16.82 -0.02 -7.14
C SER A 345 -17.56 0.86 -8.15
N LEU A 346 -17.92 0.33 -9.32
CA LEU A 346 -18.64 1.09 -10.35
C LEU A 346 -20.04 1.49 -9.88
N ALA A 347 -20.79 0.58 -9.25
CA ALA A 347 -22.09 0.89 -8.66
C ALA A 347 -21.99 1.98 -7.59
N SER A 348 -20.95 1.96 -6.76
CA SER A 348 -20.69 2.97 -5.74
C SER A 348 -20.39 4.34 -6.36
N ILE A 349 -19.59 4.38 -7.42
CA ILE A 349 -19.30 5.61 -8.19
C ILE A 349 -20.60 6.16 -8.81
N ILE A 350 -21.39 5.32 -9.48
CA ILE A 350 -22.65 5.72 -10.11
C ILE A 350 -23.64 6.26 -9.06
N ALA A 351 -23.77 5.58 -7.91
CA ALA A 351 -24.63 6.03 -6.81
C ALA A 351 -24.19 7.40 -6.28
N ALA A 352 -22.88 7.58 -6.06
CA ALA A 352 -22.33 8.84 -5.57
C ALA A 352 -22.53 10.00 -6.56
N LEU A 353 -22.29 9.75 -7.85
CA LEU A 353 -22.55 10.74 -8.90
C LEU A 353 -24.04 11.08 -8.97
N THR A 354 -24.93 10.09 -8.95
CA THR A 354 -26.39 10.29 -8.97
C THR A 354 -26.85 11.14 -7.78
N LEU A 355 -26.34 10.87 -6.58
CA LEU A 355 -26.64 11.66 -5.39
C LEU A 355 -26.12 13.11 -5.52
N ALA A 356 -24.92 13.30 -6.08
CA ALA A 356 -24.35 14.62 -6.33
C ALA A 356 -25.18 15.42 -7.36
N PHE A 357 -25.60 14.77 -8.45
CA PHE A 357 -26.43 15.39 -9.49
C PHE A 357 -27.83 15.73 -8.97
N ARG A 358 -28.50 14.83 -8.25
CA ARG A 358 -29.80 15.12 -7.62
C ARG A 358 -29.69 16.32 -6.68
N ARG A 359 -28.67 16.38 -5.82
CA ARG A 359 -28.46 17.53 -4.93
C ARG A 359 -28.26 18.85 -5.67
N ARG A 360 -27.60 18.85 -6.83
CA ARG A 360 -27.47 20.06 -7.67
C ARG A 360 -28.82 20.49 -8.24
N LEU A 361 -29.58 19.55 -8.80
CA LEU A 361 -30.91 19.81 -9.39
C LEU A 361 -31.92 20.36 -8.37
N PHE A 362 -31.90 19.84 -7.13
CA PHE A 362 -32.79 20.33 -6.06
C PHE A 362 -32.31 21.62 -5.40
N ARG A 363 -31.03 22.01 -5.54
CA ARG A 363 -30.54 23.34 -5.09
C ARG A 363 -30.80 24.46 -6.11
N SER A 364 -31.07 24.12 -7.37
CA SER A 364 -31.42 25.07 -8.43
C SER A 364 -32.92 25.43 -8.49
N GLN A 365 -33.76 24.84 -7.64
CA GLN A 365 -35.16 25.27 -7.47
C GLN A 365 -35.17 26.40 -6.42
N PRO A 366 -35.52 27.66 -6.77
CA PRO A 366 -35.77 28.68 -5.76
C PRO A 366 -36.96 28.22 -4.92
N ILE A 367 -36.79 28.23 -3.60
CA ILE A 367 -37.90 27.98 -2.67
C ILE A 367 -38.90 29.13 -2.87
N PRO A 368 -40.20 28.87 -3.11
CA PRO A 368 -41.22 29.91 -3.19
C PRO A 368 -41.39 30.69 -1.88
#